data_AF-A0A7V8XM75-F1
#
_entry.id   AF-A0A7V8XM75-F1
#
_cell.length_a   1.000
_cell.length_b   1.000
_cell.length_c   1.000
_cell.angle_alpha   90.00
_cell.angle_beta   90.00
_cell.angle_gamma   90.00
#
_symmetry.space_group_name_H-M   'P 1'
#
loop_
_entity.id
_entity.type
_entity.pdbx_description
1 polymer ?
#
loop_
_entity_poly.entity_id
_entity_poly.type
_entity_poly.pdbx_seq_one_letter_code
_entity_poly.pdbx_strand_id
1 'polypeptide(L)'
;MKLAVAGKGGSGKTSISGTMARLLARDGRRVLAIDGDSSPNLALTLGIPQEQMSAMPTLPRDLLDRSNGGAVLTKTLEEICASHSVQGPDGVTLLVMAHPQHAGTG
;
A
#
# COMPACT_ATOMS: atom_id res chain seq x y z
N MET A 1 -12.46 -10.28 -1.87
CA MET A 1 -11.33 -11.11 -2.37
C MET A 1 -10.04 -10.61 -1.74
N LYS A 2 -9.09 -11.49 -1.44
CA LYS A 2 -7.74 -11.12 -0.93
C LYS A 2 -6.70 -11.79 -1.82
N LEU A 3 -5.70 -11.04 -2.28
CA LEU A 3 -4.65 -11.51 -3.17
C LEU A 3 -3.30 -11.14 -2.54
N ALA A 4 -2.39 -12.10 -2.46
CA ALA A 4 -1.01 -11.89 -2.03
C ALA A 4 -0.09 -12.36 -3.16
N VAL A 5 0.81 -11.48 -3.60
CA VAL A 5 1.75 -11.77 -4.69
C VAL A 5 3.15 -11.86 -4.10
N ALA A 6 3.78 -13.04 -4.21
CA ALA A 6 5.08 -13.35 -3.64
C ALA A 6 6.03 -13.95 -4.69
N GLY A 7 7.33 -13.95 -4.41
CA GLY A 7 8.37 -14.39 -5.36
C GLY A 7 9.72 -13.68 -5.16
N LYS A 8 10.76 -14.16 -5.84
CA LYS A 8 12.14 -13.65 -5.75
C LYS A 8 12.28 -12.17 -6.15
N GLY A 9 13.37 -11.53 -5.76
CA GLY A 9 13.74 -10.20 -6.27
C GLY A 9 13.80 -10.19 -7.81
N GLY A 10 13.28 -9.14 -8.44
CA GLY A 10 13.27 -8.99 -9.90
C GLY A 10 12.27 -9.88 -10.67
N SER A 11 11.43 -10.67 -10.00
CA SER A 11 10.43 -11.53 -10.68
C SER A 11 9.20 -10.79 -11.26
N GLY A 12 9.13 -9.46 -11.13
CA GLY A 12 8.01 -8.66 -11.66
C GLY A 12 6.78 -8.57 -10.77
N LYS A 13 6.86 -8.97 -9.49
CA LYS A 13 5.73 -8.94 -8.54
C LYS A 13 5.01 -7.61 -8.49
N THR A 14 5.74 -6.52 -8.28
CA THR A 14 5.17 -5.19 -8.12
C THR A 14 4.46 -4.74 -9.39
N SER A 15 5.06 -5.01 -10.55
CA SER A 15 4.46 -4.76 -11.87
C SER A 15 3.14 -5.52 -12.03
N ILE A 16 3.13 -6.83 -11.76
CA ILE A 16 1.92 -7.65 -11.86
C ILE A 16 0.84 -7.17 -10.87
N SER A 17 1.23 -6.91 -9.62
CA SER A 17 0.31 -6.41 -8.58
C SER A 17 -0.33 -5.07 -8.97
N GLY A 18 0.47 -4.12 -9.47
CA GLY A 18 -0.03 -2.81 -9.91
C GLY A 18 -0.95 -2.93 -11.11
N THR A 19 -0.57 -3.71 -12.13
CA THR A 19 -1.42 -3.96 -13.30
C THR A 19 -2.75 -4.62 -12.90
N MET A 20 -2.72 -5.65 -12.06
CA MET A 20 -3.92 -6.33 -11.58
C MET A 20 -4.82 -5.38 -10.78
N ALA A 21 -4.26 -4.56 -9.89
CA ALA A 21 -5.01 -3.58 -9.12
C ALA A 21 -5.76 -2.59 -10.02
N ARG A 22 -5.08 -2.04 -11.04
CA ARG A 22 -5.67 -1.10 -12.00
C ARG A 22 -6.77 -1.76 -12.84
N LEU A 23 -6.54 -2.97 -13.35
CA LEU A 23 -7.53 -3.72 -14.14
C LEU A 23 -8.79 -4.05 -13.31
N LEU A 24 -8.62 -4.54 -12.08
CA LEU A 24 -9.74 -4.85 -11.20
C LEU A 24 -10.55 -3.58 -10.86
N ALA A 25 -9.87 -2.46 -10.64
CA ALA A 25 -10.54 -1.19 -10.35
C ALA A 25 -11.34 -0.68 -11.57
N ARG A 26 -10.79 -0.79 -12.78
CA ARG A 26 -11.50 -0.48 -14.03
C ARG A 26 -12.74 -1.34 -14.25
N ASP A 27 -12.70 -2.60 -13.80
CA ASP A 27 -13.86 -3.51 -13.80
C ASP A 27 -14.88 -3.20 -12.69
N GLY A 28 -14.76 -2.04 -12.02
CA GLY A 28 -15.70 -1.56 -11.00
C GLY A 28 -15.50 -2.20 -9.63
N ARG A 29 -14.38 -2.91 -9.39
CA ARG A 29 -14.07 -3.43 -8.05
C ARG A 29 -13.50 -2.31 -7.17
N ARG A 30 -13.87 -2.32 -5.89
CA ARG A 30 -13.15 -1.56 -4.87
C ARG A 30 -11.82 -2.24 -4.58
N VAL A 31 -10.71 -1.55 -4.88
CA VAL A 31 -9.36 -2.10 -4.72
C VAL A 31 -8.59 -1.31 -3.67
N LEU A 32 -8.20 -2.00 -2.60
CA LEU A 32 -7.20 -1.53 -1.65
C LEU A 32 -5.88 -2.24 -1.97
N ALA A 33 -4.91 -1.47 -2.45
CA ALA A 33 -3.55 -1.91 -2.70
C ALA A 33 -2.68 -1.67 -1.46
N ILE A 34 -1.83 -2.63 -1.13
CA ILE A 34 -0.92 -2.59 0.01
C ILE A 34 0.46 -3.02 -0.47
N ASP A 35 1.47 -2.18 -0.23
CA ASP A 35 2.87 -2.53 -0.51
C ASP A 35 3.53 -3.02 0.78
N GLY A 36 3.90 -4.31 0.80
CA GLY A 36 4.60 -4.94 1.92
C GLY A 36 6.11 -5.07 1.69
N ASP A 37 6.64 -4.52 0.59
CA ASP A 37 8.06 -4.57 0.28
C ASP A 37 8.86 -3.52 1.09
N SER A 38 10.13 -3.81 1.37
CA SER A 38 11.02 -2.89 2.11
C SER A 38 11.39 -1.65 1.30
N SER A 39 11.34 -1.75 -0.04
CA SER A 39 11.45 -0.65 -0.97
C SER A 39 10.12 -0.50 -1.72
N PRO A 40 9.21 0.37 -1.24
CA PRO A 40 7.86 0.45 -1.79
C PRO A 40 7.88 1.08 -3.19
N ASN A 41 7.50 0.28 -4.19
CA ASN A 41 7.48 0.67 -5.62
C ASN A 41 6.08 0.53 -6.24
N LEU A 42 5.08 0.11 -5.46
CA LEU A 42 3.73 -0.07 -5.96
C LEU A 42 3.08 1.26 -6.34
N ALA A 43 3.35 2.34 -5.60
CA ALA A 43 2.87 3.69 -5.94
C ALA A 43 3.29 4.11 -7.35
N LEU A 44 4.57 3.93 -7.68
CA LEU A 44 5.12 4.20 -9.00
C LEU A 44 4.43 3.37 -10.08
N THR A 45 4.26 2.06 -9.83
CA THR A 45 3.59 1.15 -10.78
C THR A 45 2.12 1.53 -11.00
N LEU A 46 1.45 2.02 -9.95
CA LEU A 46 0.09 2.53 -10.03
C LEU A 46 0.01 3.91 -10.71
N GLY A 47 1.12 4.57 -11.00
CA GLY A 47 1.13 5.91 -11.59
C GLY A 47 0.71 7.02 -10.62
N ILE A 48 0.97 6.83 -9.33
CA ILE A 48 0.75 7.86 -8.31
C ILE A 48 1.97 8.81 -8.30
N PRO A 49 1.77 10.14 -8.40
CA PRO A 49 2.87 11.11 -8.35
C PRO A 49 3.63 11.05 -7.04
N GLN A 50 4.95 11.27 -7.09
CA GLN A 50 5.82 11.20 -5.91
C GLN A 50 5.44 12.25 -4.86
N GLU A 51 4.99 13.44 -5.29
CA GLU A 51 4.62 14.54 -4.40
C GLU A 51 3.44 14.16 -3.52
N GLN A 52 2.47 13.39 -4.06
CA GLN A 52 1.34 12.88 -3.28
C GLN A 52 1.81 11.85 -2.25
N MET A 53 2.85 11.09 -2.55
CA MET A 53 3.39 10.11 -1.60
C MET A 53 4.19 10.75 -0.48
N SER A 54 4.94 11.82 -0.77
CA SER A 54 5.71 12.56 0.24
C SER A 54 4.84 13.30 1.26
N ALA A 55 3.59 13.62 0.92
CA ALA A 55 2.67 14.35 1.79
C ALA A 55 1.87 13.46 2.77
N MET A 56 1.84 12.15 2.56
CA MET A 56 0.99 11.24 3.33
C MET A 56 1.68 10.75 4.60
N PRO A 57 1.03 10.74 5.78
CA PRO A 57 1.64 10.15 6.97
C PRO A 57 1.80 8.62 6.81
N THR A 58 2.89 8.07 7.36
CA THR A 58 3.09 6.63 7.51
C THR A 58 2.14 6.02 8.53
N LEU A 59 1.79 4.75 8.36
CA LEU A 59 1.02 4.02 9.36
C LEU A 59 1.64 4.10 10.77
N PRO A 60 0.80 4.24 11.80
CA PRO A 60 1.28 4.31 13.17
C PRO A 60 1.73 2.93 13.66
N ARG A 61 2.69 2.89 14.59
CA ARG A 61 3.31 1.64 15.07
C ARG A 61 2.38 0.82 15.97
N ASP A 62 1.40 1.46 16.58
CA ASP A 62 0.38 0.87 17.46
C ASP A 62 -0.89 0.46 16.70
N LEU A 63 -0.81 0.28 15.37
CA LEU A 63 -1.96 -0.14 14.56
C LEU A 63 -2.49 -1.54 14.94
N LEU A 64 -1.67 -2.37 15.58
CA LEU A 64 -2.00 -3.75 15.93
C LEU A 64 -1.93 -3.96 17.44
N ASP A 65 -3.07 -4.32 18.05
CA ASP A 65 -3.12 -4.89 19.38
C ASP A 65 -2.84 -6.39 19.30
N ARG A 66 -1.91 -6.86 20.13
CA ARG A 66 -1.45 -8.26 20.22
C ARG A 66 -1.70 -8.91 21.59
N SER A 67 -2.42 -8.22 22.48
CA SER A 67 -2.64 -8.63 23.88
C SER A 67 -3.30 -10.01 24.04
N ASN A 68 -4.14 -10.42 23.09
CA ASN A 68 -4.97 -11.62 23.20
C ASN A 68 -4.50 -12.79 22.30
N GLY A 69 -3.21 -12.87 21.97
CA GLY A 69 -2.66 -13.98 21.15
C GLY A 69 -3.04 -13.94 19.67
N GLY A 70 -3.74 -12.90 19.22
CA GLY A 70 -4.03 -12.57 17.83
C GLY A 70 -3.67 -11.12 17.53
N ALA A 71 -3.68 -10.73 16.26
CA ALA A 71 -3.46 -9.34 15.85
C ALA A 71 -4.80 -8.70 15.46
N VAL A 72 -5.20 -7.65 16.17
CA VAL A 72 -6.43 -6.89 15.92
C VAL A 72 -6.04 -5.45 15.59
N LEU A 73 -6.72 -4.83 14.63
CA LEU A 73 -6.50 -3.42 14.33
C LEU A 73 -7.02 -2.55 15.47
N THR A 74 -6.22 -1.57 15.91
CA THR A 74 -6.62 -0.60 16.94
C THR A 74 -7.60 0.46 16.43
N LYS A 75 -7.73 0.57 15.10
CA LYS A 75 -8.68 1.44 14.39
C LYS A 75 -9.40 0.65 13.32
N THR A 76 -10.57 1.12 12.89
CA THR A 76 -11.26 0.52 11.75
C THR A 76 -10.47 0.71 10.46
N LEU A 77 -10.67 -0.17 9.48
CA LEU A 77 -10.02 -0.04 8.17
C LEU A 77 -10.37 1.30 7.49
N GLU A 78 -11.60 1.79 7.67
CA GLU A 78 -12.05 3.07 7.13
C GLU A 78 -11.30 4.25 7.73
N GLU A 79 -11.12 4.29 9.05
CA GLU A 79 -10.32 5.34 9.72
C GLU A 79 -8.87 5.31 9.27
N ILE A 80 -8.30 4.11 9.08
CA ILE A 80 -6.93 3.94 8.62
C ILE A 80 -6.80 4.46 7.19
N CYS A 81 -7.68 4.06 6.28
CA CYS A 81 -7.66 4.53 4.90
C CYS A 81 -7.92 6.04 4.80
N ALA A 82 -8.80 6.60 5.62
CA ALA A 82 -9.08 8.03 5.64
C ALA A 82 -7.85 8.89 5.98
N SER A 83 -6.88 8.33 6.71
CA SER A 83 -5.71 9.06 7.21
C SER A 83 -4.38 8.64 6.58
N HIS A 84 -4.25 7.40 6.08
CA HIS A 84 -2.97 6.83 5.65
C HIS A 84 -3.05 6.17 4.26
N SER A 85 -3.99 6.60 3.41
CA SER A 85 -4.07 6.12 2.03
C SER A 85 -4.15 7.26 1.01
N VAL A 86 -3.67 6.98 -0.19
CA VAL A 86 -3.75 7.89 -1.34
C VAL A 86 -4.68 7.28 -2.40
N GLN A 87 -5.46 8.13 -3.06
CA GLN A 87 -6.19 7.70 -4.26
C GLN A 87 -5.28 7.76 -5.47
N GLY A 88 -5.08 6.60 -6.08
CA GLY A 88 -4.42 6.46 -7.36
C GLY A 88 -5.39 6.46 -8.53
N PRO A 89 -4.86 6.43 -9.76
CA PRO A 89 -5.71 6.45 -10.94
C PRO A 89 -6.52 5.14 -11.07
N ASP A 90 -7.58 5.19 -11.88
CA ASP A 90 -8.64 4.17 -11.98
C ASP A 90 -9.41 3.88 -10.68
N GLY A 91 -9.23 4.67 -9.61
CA GLY A 91 -9.92 4.47 -8.34
C GLY A 91 -9.26 3.44 -7.41
N VAL A 92 -7.99 3.11 -7.64
CA VAL A 92 -7.21 2.27 -6.71
C VAL A 92 -6.85 3.09 -5.47
N THR A 93 -7.18 2.59 -4.29
CA THR A 93 -6.72 3.16 -3.03
C THR A 93 -5.43 2.47 -2.60
N LEU A 94 -4.34 3.20 -2.40
CA LEU A 94 -3.06 2.67 -1.93
C LEU A 94 -2.84 3.02 -0.46
N LEU A 95 -2.64 2.01 0.39
CA LEU A 95 -2.25 2.21 1.79
C LEU A 95 -0.75 2.48 1.92
N VAL A 96 -0.38 3.56 2.62
CA VAL A 96 1.00 4.01 2.79
C VAL A 96 1.62 3.35 4.02
N MET A 97 2.29 2.22 3.82
CA MET A 97 2.91 1.43 4.90
C MET A 97 4.20 2.08 5.45
N ALA A 98 5.05 2.61 4.57
CA ALA A 98 6.32 3.20 4.96
C ALA A 98 6.74 4.27 3.95
N HIS A 99 7.42 5.32 4.43
CA HIS A 99 8.24 6.15 3.56
C HIS A 99 9.59 5.48 3.38
N PRO A 100 10.17 5.48 2.16
CA PRO A 100 11.61 5.39 2.04
C PRO A 100 12.18 6.65 2.71
N GLN A 101 12.56 6.54 3.99
CA GLN A 101 13.40 7.57 4.61
C GLN A 101 14.68 7.62 3.79
N HIS A 102 15.08 8.83 3.39
CA HIS A 102 16.33 9.20 2.73
C HIS A 102 17.30 8.02 2.61
N ALA A 103 17.41 7.46 1.40
CA ALA A 103 18.55 6.63 1.06
C ALA A 103 19.79 7.46 1.43
N GLY A 104 20.53 6.99 2.44
CA GLY A 104 21.65 7.72 3.00
C GLY A 104 22.59 8.14 1.88
N THR A 105 22.95 9.42 1.88
CA THR A 105 24.14 9.91 1.19
C THR A 105 25.34 9.24 1.86
N GLY A 106 25.73 8.09 1.34
CA GLY A 106 27.07 7.54 1.46
C GLY A 106 27.85 7.86 0.20
#